data_AF-A0A7C0Y0W7-F1
#
_entry.id   AF-A0A7C0Y0W7-F1
#
_cell.length_a   1.000
_cell.length_b   1.000
_cell.length_c   1.000
_cell.angle_alpha   90.00
_cell.angle_beta   90.00
_cell.angle_gamma   90.00
#
_symmetry.space_group_name_H-M   'P 1'
#
loop_
_entity.id
_entity.type
_entity.pdbx_description
1 polymer ?
#
loop_
_entity_poly.entity_id
_entity_poly.type
_entity_poly.pdbx_seq_one_letter_code
_entity_poly.pdbx_strand_id
1 'polypeptide(L)' 'IDGWNVNACNKEHTKTTGEIGRIKIKKVRFRKSKELLEISFDIV' A
#
# COMPACT_ATOMS: atom_id res chain seq x y z
N ILE A 1 8.98 -5.66 -9.79
CA ILE A 1 8.07 -6.75 -10.22
C ILE A 1 7.18 -6.15 -11.26
N ASP A 2 7.51 -6.38 -12.53
CA ASP A 2 6.81 -5.74 -13.62
C ASP A 2 5.42 -6.37 -13.78
N GLY A 3 4.43 -5.54 -14.12
CA GLY A 3 3.04 -5.98 -14.22
C GLY A 3 2.32 -6.22 -12.89
N TRP A 4 2.95 -5.98 -11.73
CA TRP A 4 2.29 -6.16 -10.42
C TRP A 4 1.22 -5.11 -10.14
N ASN A 5 1.51 -3.85 -10.47
CA ASN A 5 0.57 -2.74 -10.38
C ASN A 5 0.92 -1.69 -11.45
N VAL A 6 -0.10 -1.22 -12.18
CA VAL A 6 0.03 -0.12 -13.15
C VAL A 6 -0.96 0.96 -12.72
N ASN A 7 -0.46 2.17 -12.47
CA ASN A 7 -1.26 3.27 -11.98
C ASN A 7 -0.78 4.60 -12.59
N ALA A 8 -1.71 5.47 -12.96
CA ALA A 8 -1.38 6.84 -13.35
C ALA A 8 -1.13 7.69 -12.09
N CYS A 9 0.13 7.85 -11.71
CA CYS A 9 0.54 8.59 -10.51
C CYS A 9 1.59 9.65 -10.85
N ASN A 10 1.47 10.84 -10.26
CA ASN A 10 2.39 11.98 -10.44
C ASN A 10 3.24 12.28 -9.18
N LYS A 11 3.28 11.35 -8.22
CA LYS A 11 4.02 11.51 -6.96
C LYS A 11 5.46 11.00 -7.11
N GLU A 12 6.32 11.41 -6.18
CA GLU A 12 7.66 10.84 -6.05
C GLU A 12 7.60 9.43 -5.45
N HIS A 13 8.45 8.54 -5.95
CA HIS A 13 8.52 7.14 -5.53
C HIS A 13 9.98 6.71 -5.38
N THR A 14 10.21 5.62 -4.65
CA THR A 14 11.49 4.91 -4.68
C THR A 14 11.70 4.27 -6.06
N LYS A 15 12.94 3.98 -6.43
CA LYS A 15 13.28 3.41 -7.74
C LYS A 15 12.97 1.92 -7.80
N THR A 16 13.08 1.24 -6.67
CA THR A 16 12.83 -0.20 -6.52
C THR A 16 11.93 -0.46 -5.31
N THR A 17 11.28 -1.62 -5.30
CA THR A 17 10.45 -2.05 -4.16
C THR A 17 11.27 -2.38 -2.92
N GLY A 18 12.56 -2.71 -3.09
CA GLY A 18 13.46 -3.05 -1.98
C GLY A 18 13.79 -1.87 -1.07
N GLU A 19 13.78 -0.64 -1.62
CA GLU A 19 14.04 0.59 -0.87
C GLU A 19 12.93 0.91 0.16
N ILE A 20 11.75 0.30 0.03
CA ILE A 20 10.65 0.47 0.98
C ILE A 20 10.95 -0.22 2.32
N GLY A 21 11.75 -1.30 2.33
CA GLY A 21 11.97 -2.12 3.52
C GLY A 21 10.82 -3.10 3.81
N ARG A 22 10.68 -3.52 5.07
CA ARG A 22 9.68 -4.52 5.45
C ARG A 22 8.36 -3.84 5.80
N ILE A 23 7.27 -4.33 5.24
CA ILE A 23 5.92 -3.85 5.56
C ILE A 23 5.27 -4.79 6.59
N LYS A 24 4.66 -4.23 7.63
CA LYS A 24 3.85 -4.98 8.61
C LYS A 24 2.42 -4.44 8.65
N ILE A 25 1.44 -5.29 8.32
CA ILE A 25 0.03 -4.95 8.48
C ILE A 25 -0.28 -4.80 9.98
N LYS A 26 -0.94 -3.69 10.35
CA LYS A 26 -1.35 -3.40 11.72
C LYS A 26 -2.82 -3.71 11.97
N LYS A 27 -3.71 -3.10 11.19
CA LYS A 27 -5.16 -3.14 11.42
C LYS A 27 -5.88 -3.20 10.08
N VAL A 28 -6.88 -4.05 10.02
CA VAL A 28 -7.82 -4.13 8.90
C VAL A 28 -9.20 -3.74 9.43
N ARG A 29 -9.88 -2.84 8.72
CA ARG A 29 -11.22 -2.37 9.09
C ARG A 29 -12.09 -2.28 7.85
N PHE A 30 -13.20 -3.02 7.84
CA PHE A 30 -14.24 -2.82 6.83
C PHE A 30 -15.34 -1.90 7.38
N ARG A 31 -15.67 -0.85 6.63
CA ARG A 31 -16.71 0.12 6.98
C ARG A 31 -17.96 -0.16 6.18
N LYS A 32 -18.84 -1.00 6.75
CA LYS A 32 -20.08 -1.47 6.11
C LYS A 32 -20.90 -0.35 5.46
N SER A 33 -21.15 0.74 6.18
CA SER A 33 -21.97 1.86 5.68
C SER A 33 -21.35 2.65 4.52
N LYS A 34 -20.06 2.43 4.22
CA LYS A 34 -19.34 3.10 3.12
C LYS A 34 -18.79 2.13 2.08
N GLU A 35 -18.90 0.82 2.34
CA GLU A 35 -18.31 -0.23 1.51
C GLU A 35 -16.80 -0.04 1.26
N LEU A 36 -16.08 0.53 2.23
CA LEU A 36 -14.64 0.77 2.16
C LEU A 36 -13.85 -0.21 3.03
N LEU A 37 -12.78 -0.76 2.46
CA LEU A 37 -11.77 -1.54 3.17
C LEU A 37 -10.56 -0.67 3.47
N GLU A 38 -10.29 -0.47 4.77
CA GLU A 38 -9.13 0.26 5.26
C GLU A 38 -8.08 -0.75 5.77
N ILE A 39 -6.84 -0.66 5.28
CA ILE A 39 -5.70 -1.49 5.69
C ILE A 39 -4.57 -0.56 6.16
N SER A 40 -4.30 -0.55 7.46
CA SER A 40 -3.18 0.20 8.04
C SER A 40 -1.93 -0.65 8.12
N PHE A 41 -0.76 -0.08 7.83
CA PHE A 41 0.54 -0.75 7.87
C PHE A 41 1.64 0.18 8.37
N ASP A 42 2.75 -0.42 8.81
CA ASP A 42 4.02 0.25 9.10
C ASP A 42 5.11 -0.20 8.15
N ILE A 43 6.14 0.64 8.01
CA ILE A 43 7.46 0.25 7.54
C ILE A 43 8.31 -0.07 8.78
N VAL A 44 8.87 -1.28 8.85
CA VAL A 44 9.66 -1.81 9.98
C VAL A 44 11.04 -2.31 9.56
#